data_AF-A0AAD5D3K7-F1
#
_entry.id   AF-A0AAD5D3K7-F1
#
_cell.length_a   1.000
_cell.length_b   1.000
_cell.length_c   1.000
_cell.angle_alpha   90.00
_cell.angle_beta   90.00
_cell.angle_gamma   90.00
#
_symmetry.space_group_name_H-M   'P 1'
#
loop_
_entity.id
_entity.type
_entity.pdbx_description
1 polymer ?
#
loop_
_entity_poly.entity_id
_entity_poly.type
_entity_poly.pdbx_seq_one_letter_code
_entity_poly.pdbx_strand_id
1 'polypeptide(L)'
;NTIQVQSQNKSQRSATRVIRSNLETLWSGPWDSWRDVPTEDRTRLFERFQMYFQWEKKHNASIYRCWENCIAGKIPNLLRGLRNAAINTAIQKHLLEEDEEDIDMSILIDFKPAWIKSEIWKQMLDNWNTPEWKAKSLRNKEIRRKATGGKHTLGYQTYVTAQRKAVKYNGYVVEKYGNERREHPKFDDDLWYRASGGMNKGKVYGLGNVRDSYVHDKEDPE
;
A
#
# COMPACT_ATOMS: atom_id res chain seq x y z
N ASN A 1 48.13 1.26 -12.38
CA ASN A 1 46.92 2.07 -12.58
C ASN A 1 45.69 1.29 -12.16
N THR A 2 45.44 1.25 -10.86
CA THR A 2 44.21 0.68 -10.28
C THR A 2 43.44 1.84 -9.68
N ILE A 3 42.46 2.36 -10.42
CA ILE A 3 41.61 3.45 -9.94
C ILE A 3 40.61 2.84 -8.97
N GLN A 4 40.80 3.15 -7.68
CA GLN A 4 39.81 2.90 -6.65
C GLN A 4 38.57 3.73 -6.93
N VAL A 5 37.47 3.06 -7.24
CA VAL A 5 36.14 3.68 -7.19
C VAL A 5 35.79 3.82 -5.70
N GLN A 6 35.96 5.03 -5.19
CA GLN A 6 35.48 5.41 -3.86
C GLN A 6 33.94 5.32 -3.85
N SER A 7 33.44 4.15 -3.46
CA SER A 7 32.07 3.95 -3.01
C SER A 7 31.91 4.65 -1.66
N GLN A 8 31.69 5.96 -1.69
CA GLN A 8 31.21 6.71 -0.54
C GLN A 8 29.75 6.32 -0.31
N ASN A 9 29.60 5.39 0.63
CA ASN A 9 28.38 4.80 1.13
C ASN A 9 27.48 5.86 1.81
N LYS A 10 26.86 6.75 1.02
CA LYS A 10 25.67 7.49 1.48
C LYS A 10 24.52 6.49 1.41
N SER A 11 23.98 6.11 2.58
CA SER A 11 22.83 5.20 2.72
C SER A 11 21.89 5.32 1.50
N GLN A 12 21.88 4.32 0.63
CA GLN A 12 21.22 4.44 -0.68
C GLN A 12 19.71 4.54 -0.42
N ARG A 13 19.18 5.77 -0.36
CA ARG A 13 17.74 5.99 -0.19
C ARG A 13 17.08 5.33 -1.39
N SER A 14 16.12 4.42 -1.15
CA SER A 14 15.41 3.78 -2.25
C SER A 14 14.77 4.83 -3.16
N ALA A 15 14.72 4.57 -4.48
CA ALA A 15 14.10 5.48 -5.44
C ALA A 15 12.69 5.90 -5.00
N THR A 16 11.92 4.94 -4.48
CA THR A 16 10.61 5.13 -3.85
C THR A 16 10.59 6.20 -2.75
N ARG A 17 11.62 6.27 -1.91
CA ARG A 17 11.75 7.26 -0.82
C ARG A 17 12.19 8.62 -1.34
N VAL A 18 13.10 8.64 -2.33
CA VAL A 18 13.52 9.88 -3.00
C VAL A 18 12.35 10.53 -3.73
N ILE A 19 11.56 9.76 -4.48
CA ILE A 19 10.36 10.27 -5.16
C ILE A 19 9.39 10.91 -4.17
N ARG A 20 9.14 10.25 -3.02
CA ARG A 20 8.28 10.82 -1.98
C ARG A 20 8.86 12.12 -1.41
N SER A 21 10.15 12.14 -1.10
CA SER A 21 10.83 13.34 -0.58
C SER A 21 10.78 14.50 -1.57
N ASN A 22 10.99 14.24 -2.87
CA ASN A 22 10.90 15.25 -3.91
C ASN A 22 9.47 15.78 -4.02
N LEU A 23 8.48 14.90 -3.95
CA LEU A 23 7.05 15.27 -3.98
C LEU A 23 6.67 16.18 -2.80
N GLU A 24 7.09 15.86 -1.58
CA GLU A 24 6.83 16.70 -0.39
C GLU A 24 7.55 18.06 -0.48
N THR A 25 8.76 18.09 -1.06
CA THR A 25 9.58 19.32 -1.15
C THR A 25 9.10 20.27 -2.25
N LEU A 26 8.62 19.71 -3.37
CA LEU A 26 8.24 20.47 -4.56
C LEU A 26 6.71 20.61 -4.70
N TRP A 27 5.96 20.30 -3.63
CA TRP A 27 4.51 20.42 -3.64
C TRP A 27 4.08 21.87 -3.84
N SER A 28 3.36 22.15 -4.92
CA SER A 28 3.04 23.51 -5.36
C SER A 28 1.55 23.75 -5.66
N GLY A 29 0.71 22.71 -5.68
CA GLY A 29 -0.72 22.86 -5.96
C GLY A 29 -1.62 21.85 -5.24
N PRO A 30 -2.95 22.04 -5.26
CA PRO A 30 -3.94 21.18 -4.61
C PRO A 30 -4.21 19.91 -5.45
N TRP A 31 -3.18 19.16 -5.78
CA TRP A 31 -3.29 17.99 -6.67
C TRP A 31 -3.96 16.82 -5.95
N ASP A 32 -5.10 16.34 -6.46
CA ASP A 32 -5.77 15.14 -5.95
C ASP A 32 -5.23 13.85 -6.56
N SER A 33 -4.65 13.95 -7.75
CA SER A 33 -4.07 12.85 -8.51
C SER A 33 -2.90 13.32 -9.38
N TRP A 34 -2.16 12.37 -9.96
CA TRP A 34 -1.09 12.69 -10.90
C TRP A 34 -1.56 13.47 -12.12
N ARG A 35 -2.83 13.27 -12.52
CA ARG A 35 -3.41 13.92 -13.69
C ARG A 35 -3.54 15.43 -13.49
N ASP A 36 -3.68 15.86 -12.24
CA ASP A 36 -3.86 17.27 -11.86
C ASP A 36 -2.53 18.02 -11.76
N VAL A 37 -1.39 17.31 -11.81
CA VAL A 37 -0.06 17.91 -11.74
C VAL A 37 0.28 18.52 -13.11
N PRO A 38 0.57 19.83 -13.20
CA PRO A 38 0.99 20.50 -14.43
C PRO A 38 2.28 19.92 -15.00
N THR A 39 2.47 20.00 -16.31
CA THR A 39 3.64 19.44 -17.02
C THR A 39 4.96 20.03 -16.51
N GLU A 40 4.96 21.31 -16.14
CA GLU A 40 6.09 22.03 -15.58
C GLU A 40 6.51 21.42 -14.23
N ASP A 41 5.55 21.16 -13.33
CA ASP A 41 5.80 20.52 -12.05
C ASP A 41 6.26 19.06 -12.22
N ARG A 42 5.67 18.32 -13.18
CA ARG A 42 6.13 16.95 -13.51
C ARG A 42 7.57 16.94 -13.96
N THR A 43 7.95 17.89 -14.82
CA THR A 43 9.32 18.04 -15.34
C THR A 43 10.28 18.34 -14.19
N ARG A 44 9.95 19.32 -13.35
CA ARG A 44 10.75 19.70 -12.18
C ARG A 44 10.93 18.54 -11.19
N LEU A 45 9.89 17.75 -10.95
CA LEU A 45 9.95 16.56 -10.09
C LEU A 45 10.89 15.50 -10.66
N PHE A 46 10.90 15.32 -11.99
CA PHE A 46 11.78 14.36 -12.66
C PHE A 46 13.24 14.84 -12.72
N GLU A 47 13.48 16.11 -13.03
CA GLU A 47 14.80 16.73 -12.98
C GLU A 47 15.41 16.61 -11.58
N ARG A 48 14.60 16.87 -10.53
CA ARG A 48 15.03 16.68 -9.15
C ARG A 48 15.37 15.22 -8.86
N PHE A 49 14.67 14.27 -9.48
CA PHE A 49 14.98 12.84 -9.34
C PHE A 49 16.30 12.46 -10.04
N GLN A 50 16.61 13.05 -11.20
CA GLN A 50 17.86 12.87 -11.93
C GLN A 50 19.10 13.36 -11.15
N MET A 51 18.94 14.30 -10.22
CA MET A 51 20.04 14.72 -9.33
C MET A 51 20.52 13.59 -8.39
N TYR A 52 19.69 12.57 -8.13
CA TYR A 52 20.01 11.46 -7.23
C TYR A 52 20.43 10.18 -7.97
N PHE A 53 20.04 10.03 -9.22
CA PHE A 53 20.21 8.80 -9.99
C PHE A 53 20.68 9.11 -11.40
N GLN A 54 21.71 8.39 -11.85
CA GLN A 54 22.30 8.52 -13.18
C GLN A 54 22.05 7.25 -13.98
N TRP A 55 21.86 7.40 -15.29
CA TRP A 55 21.65 6.29 -16.22
C TRP A 55 22.04 6.68 -17.65
N GLU A 56 22.22 5.68 -18.50
CA GLU A 56 22.47 5.91 -19.93
C GLU A 56 21.22 6.46 -20.65
N LYS A 57 21.41 7.39 -21.59
CA LYS A 57 20.33 8.05 -22.34
C LYS A 57 19.34 7.07 -22.98
N LYS A 58 19.81 5.90 -23.43
CA LYS A 58 18.97 4.84 -24.03
C LYS A 58 17.87 4.31 -23.08
N HIS A 59 18.09 4.41 -21.76
CA HIS A 59 17.13 3.96 -20.75
C HIS A 59 16.19 5.07 -20.26
N ASN A 60 16.38 6.32 -20.71
CA ASN A 60 15.66 7.47 -20.17
C ASN A 60 14.14 7.33 -20.28
N ALA A 61 13.62 6.90 -21.43
CA ALA A 61 12.18 6.71 -21.63
C ALA A 61 11.59 5.63 -20.69
N SER A 62 12.28 4.50 -20.56
CA SER A 62 11.86 3.41 -19.67
C SER A 62 11.89 3.82 -18.20
N ILE A 63 12.92 4.56 -17.80
CA ILE A 63 13.07 5.06 -16.43
C ILE A 63 12.02 6.12 -16.12
N TYR A 64 11.79 7.06 -17.04
CA TYR A 64 10.73 8.06 -16.91
C TYR A 64 9.37 7.39 -16.70
N ARG A 65 9.02 6.39 -17.52
CA ARG A 65 7.76 5.65 -17.38
C ARG A 65 7.64 4.93 -16.04
N CYS A 66 8.71 4.29 -15.58
CA CYS A 66 8.73 3.63 -14.27
C CYS A 66 8.59 4.63 -13.11
N TRP A 67 9.29 5.76 -13.21
CA TRP A 67 9.20 6.86 -12.26
C TRP A 67 7.79 7.46 -12.23
N GLU A 68 7.19 7.70 -13.40
CA GLU A 68 5.85 8.26 -13.55
C GLU A 68 4.80 7.36 -12.92
N ASN A 69 4.83 6.06 -13.22
CA ASN A 69 3.95 5.09 -12.59
C ASN A 69 4.11 5.05 -11.06
N CYS A 70 5.36 5.19 -10.58
CA CYS A 70 5.66 5.18 -9.16
C CYS A 70 5.11 6.42 -8.45
N ILE A 71 5.30 7.62 -9.01
CA ILE A 71 4.81 8.87 -8.43
C ILE A 71 3.28 8.96 -8.53
N ALA A 72 2.69 8.46 -9.62
CA ALA A 72 1.24 8.46 -9.79
C ALA A 72 0.51 7.63 -8.73
N GLY A 73 1.07 6.48 -8.35
CA GLY A 73 0.56 5.68 -7.24
C GLY A 73 0.81 6.29 -5.86
N LYS A 74 1.75 7.24 -5.73
CA LYS A 74 2.11 7.84 -4.43
C LYS A 74 1.17 8.95 -4.00
N ILE A 75 0.74 9.82 -4.92
CA ILE A 75 -0.08 10.99 -4.57
C ILE A 75 -1.32 10.56 -3.76
N PRO A 76 -2.20 9.64 -4.23
CA PRO A 76 -3.40 9.29 -3.47
C PRO A 76 -3.10 8.66 -2.10
N ASN A 77 -1.99 7.91 -1.99
CA ASN A 77 -1.55 7.31 -0.75
C ASN A 77 -1.02 8.35 0.24
N LEU A 78 -0.26 9.33 -0.25
CA LEU A 78 0.23 10.46 0.53
C LEU A 78 -0.94 11.27 1.08
N LEU A 79 -1.87 11.68 0.22
CA LEU A 79 -3.05 12.46 0.61
C LEU A 79 -3.94 11.74 1.61
N ARG A 80 -4.15 10.43 1.44
CA ARG A 80 -4.88 9.62 2.42
C ARG A 80 -4.16 9.60 3.78
N GLY A 81 -2.83 9.45 3.77
CA GLY A 81 -2.03 9.49 4.99
C GLY A 81 -2.12 10.84 5.70
N LEU A 82 -2.07 11.95 4.95
CA LEU A 82 -2.21 13.29 5.47
C LEU A 82 -3.58 13.53 6.12
N ARG A 83 -4.66 13.18 5.42
CA ARG A 83 -6.02 13.30 5.95
C ARG A 83 -6.20 12.50 7.22
N ASN A 84 -5.78 11.24 7.23
CA ASN A 84 -5.89 10.40 8.42
C ASN A 84 -5.07 10.97 9.59
N ALA A 85 -3.89 11.54 9.34
CA ALA A 85 -3.09 12.17 10.39
C ALA A 85 -3.77 13.42 10.96
N ALA A 86 -4.40 14.24 10.10
CA ALA A 86 -5.17 15.41 10.52
C ALA A 86 -6.41 15.01 11.33
N ILE A 87 -7.19 14.02 10.86
CA ILE A 87 -8.37 13.48 11.54
C ILE A 87 -7.98 12.91 12.92
N ASN A 88 -6.92 12.11 12.98
CA ASN A 88 -6.45 11.54 14.26
C ASN A 88 -6.03 12.63 15.25
N THR A 89 -5.38 13.70 14.77
CA THR A 89 -5.04 14.85 15.62
C THR A 89 -6.30 15.58 16.12
N ALA A 90 -7.32 15.72 15.28
CA ALA A 90 -8.59 16.33 15.67
C ALA A 90 -9.32 15.51 16.74
N ILE A 91 -9.36 14.19 16.59
CA ILE A 91 -9.90 13.24 17.58
C ILE A 91 -9.14 13.36 18.91
N GLN A 92 -7.80 13.37 18.85
CA GLN A 92 -6.96 13.55 20.05
C GLN A 92 -7.20 14.87 20.77
N LYS A 93 -7.63 15.91 20.05
CA LYS A 93 -8.00 17.21 20.61
C LYS A 93 -9.48 17.32 21.00
N HIS A 94 -10.24 16.22 20.93
CA HIS A 94 -11.67 16.17 21.21
C HIS A 94 -12.51 17.12 20.33
N LEU A 95 -12.05 17.40 19.10
CA LEU A 95 -12.79 18.19 18.11
C LEU A 95 -13.63 17.30 17.18
N LEU A 96 -13.42 15.98 17.25
CA LEU A 96 -14.09 14.96 16.44
C LEU A 96 -14.29 13.71 17.29
N GLU A 97 -15.43 13.05 17.10
CA GLU A 97 -15.66 11.70 17.61
C GLU A 97 -15.07 10.67 16.63
N GLU A 98 -14.69 9.50 17.14
CA GLU A 98 -14.04 8.44 16.33
C GLU A 98 -14.95 7.87 15.24
N ASP A 99 -16.26 7.85 15.47
CA ASP A 99 -17.26 7.22 14.61
C ASP A 99 -17.98 8.19 13.67
N GLU A 100 -17.56 9.47 13.63
CA GLU A 100 -18.16 10.47 12.76
C GLU A 100 -17.89 10.14 11.28
N GLU A 101 -18.95 9.87 10.52
CA GLU A 101 -18.84 9.48 9.11
C GLU A 101 -18.88 10.66 8.15
N ASP A 102 -19.56 11.75 8.51
CA ASP A 102 -19.68 12.97 7.70
C ASP A 102 -18.85 14.12 8.26
N ILE A 103 -17.54 13.89 8.30
CA ILE A 103 -16.58 14.87 8.78
C ILE A 103 -16.62 16.13 7.89
N ASP A 104 -16.92 17.29 8.50
CA ASP A 104 -16.65 18.59 7.89
C ASP A 104 -15.13 18.81 7.83
N MET A 105 -14.57 18.80 6.62
CA MET A 105 -13.12 18.89 6.43
C MET A 105 -12.54 20.23 6.92
N SER A 106 -13.38 21.25 7.10
CA SER A 106 -12.97 22.59 7.56
C SER A 106 -12.31 22.56 8.94
N ILE A 107 -12.71 21.62 9.81
CA ILE A 107 -12.12 21.45 11.14
C ILE A 107 -10.64 21.03 11.09
N LEU A 108 -10.16 20.59 9.92
CA LEU A 108 -8.78 20.14 9.70
C LEU A 108 -7.84 21.28 9.29
N ILE A 109 -8.33 22.53 9.21
CA ILE A 109 -7.55 23.67 8.73
C ILE A 109 -6.28 23.92 9.55
N ASP A 110 -6.35 23.72 10.86
CA ASP A 110 -5.23 23.90 11.80
C ASP A 110 -4.26 22.72 11.82
N PHE A 111 -4.63 21.57 11.24
CA PHE A 111 -3.83 20.33 11.24
C PHE A 111 -3.04 20.15 9.94
N LYS A 112 -2.53 21.27 9.40
CA LYS A 112 -1.77 21.28 8.15
C LYS A 112 -0.36 20.71 8.31
N PRO A 113 0.12 19.91 7.34
CA PRO A 113 1.54 19.52 7.27
C PRO A 113 2.49 20.72 7.10
N ALA A 114 3.70 20.63 7.66
CA ALA A 114 4.69 21.71 7.59
C ALA A 114 5.11 22.09 6.15
N TRP A 115 5.08 21.14 5.22
CA TRP A 115 5.55 21.30 3.85
C TRP A 115 4.47 21.77 2.85
N ILE A 116 3.19 21.82 3.24
CA ILE A 116 2.10 22.34 2.41
C ILE A 116 1.87 23.81 2.74
N LYS A 117 1.65 24.69 1.76
CA LYS A 117 1.28 26.09 2.03
C LYS A 117 -0.16 26.20 2.55
N SER A 118 -0.45 27.17 3.41
CA SER A 118 -1.78 27.31 4.03
C SER A 118 -2.90 27.46 3.01
N GLU A 119 -2.66 28.21 1.94
CA GLU A 119 -3.61 28.45 0.87
C GLU A 119 -3.92 27.16 0.09
N ILE A 120 -2.88 26.35 -0.19
CA ILE A 120 -3.01 25.06 -0.87
C ILE A 120 -3.77 24.08 0.02
N TRP A 121 -3.44 24.02 1.31
CA TRP A 121 -4.14 23.15 2.25
C TRP A 121 -5.63 23.47 2.31
N LYS A 122 -5.98 24.76 2.41
CA LYS A 122 -7.38 25.19 2.39
C LYS A 122 -8.10 24.72 1.11
N GLN A 123 -7.50 24.93 -0.06
CA GLN A 123 -8.07 24.45 -1.34
C GLN A 123 -8.25 22.93 -1.36
N MET A 124 -7.33 22.16 -0.79
CA MET A 124 -7.46 20.71 -0.67
C MET A 124 -8.63 20.31 0.24
N LEU A 125 -8.81 21.00 1.38
CA LEU A 125 -9.95 20.78 2.26
C LEU A 125 -11.27 21.12 1.58
N ASP A 126 -11.34 22.25 0.87
CA ASP A 126 -12.53 22.66 0.12
C ASP A 126 -12.93 21.59 -0.91
N ASN A 127 -11.95 21.06 -1.67
CA ASN A 127 -12.17 19.99 -2.63
C ASN A 127 -12.70 18.71 -1.96
N TRP A 128 -12.14 18.34 -0.81
CA TRP A 128 -12.57 17.15 -0.06
C TRP A 128 -13.90 17.34 0.68
N ASN A 129 -14.33 18.58 0.90
CA ASN A 129 -15.61 18.87 1.54
C ASN A 129 -16.79 18.85 0.56
N THR A 130 -16.52 18.81 -0.76
CA THR A 130 -17.57 18.72 -1.76
C THR A 130 -18.42 17.46 -1.59
N PRO A 131 -19.76 17.54 -1.77
CA PRO A 131 -20.65 16.39 -1.60
C PRO A 131 -20.31 15.26 -2.57
N GLU A 132 -19.87 15.59 -3.78
CA GLU A 132 -19.44 14.62 -4.79
C GLU A 132 -18.24 13.81 -4.32
N TRP A 133 -17.25 14.49 -3.74
CA TRP A 133 -16.06 13.82 -3.22
C TRP A 133 -16.41 12.97 -2.00
N LYS A 134 -17.24 13.49 -1.07
CA LYS A 134 -17.69 12.74 0.11
C LYS A 134 -18.43 11.47 -0.29
N ALA A 135 -19.37 11.56 -1.23
CA ALA A 135 -20.08 10.40 -1.77
C ALA A 135 -19.13 9.38 -2.42
N LYS A 136 -18.15 9.85 -3.21
CA LYS A 136 -17.11 8.98 -3.80
C LYS A 136 -16.24 8.31 -2.73
N SER A 137 -15.86 9.04 -1.68
CA SER A 137 -15.05 8.54 -0.57
C SER A 137 -15.80 7.46 0.21
N LEU A 138 -17.06 7.70 0.57
CA LEU A 138 -17.95 6.75 1.24
C LEU A 138 -18.14 5.49 0.39
N ARG A 139 -18.45 5.63 -0.90
CA ARG A 139 -18.55 4.50 -1.83
C ARG A 139 -17.26 3.67 -1.88
N ASN A 140 -16.10 4.32 -1.94
CA ASN A 140 -14.81 3.63 -1.93
C ASN A 140 -14.45 2.99 -0.57
N LYS A 141 -14.89 3.58 0.56
CA LYS A 141 -14.82 2.97 1.90
C LYS A 141 -15.68 1.71 1.92
N GLU A 142 -16.89 1.79 1.39
CA GLU A 142 -17.84 0.70 1.37
C GLU A 142 -17.41 -0.46 0.47
N ILE A 143 -16.89 -0.19 -0.72
CA ILE A 143 -16.29 -1.20 -1.60
C ILE A 143 -15.16 -1.92 -0.86
N ARG A 144 -14.28 -1.18 -0.15
CA ARG A 144 -13.19 -1.79 0.62
C ARG A 144 -13.70 -2.62 1.80
N ARG A 145 -14.77 -2.18 2.48
CA ARG A 145 -15.42 -2.91 3.59
C ARG A 145 -16.07 -4.20 3.10
N LYS A 146 -16.78 -4.14 1.97
CA LYS A 146 -17.48 -5.27 1.34
C LYS A 146 -16.59 -6.18 0.52
N ALA A 147 -15.37 -5.75 0.17
CA ALA A 147 -14.45 -6.53 -0.64
C ALA A 147 -14.08 -7.85 0.05
N THR A 148 -14.85 -8.89 -0.25
CA THR A 148 -14.53 -10.28 0.03
C THR A 148 -13.45 -10.67 -0.96
N GLY A 149 -12.19 -10.64 -0.52
CA GLY A 149 -11.07 -10.49 -1.43
C GLY A 149 -11.01 -11.57 -2.53
N GLY A 150 -10.85 -11.14 -3.78
CA GLY A 150 -10.79 -12.03 -4.95
C GLY A 150 -9.64 -13.05 -4.92
N LYS A 151 -9.77 -14.10 -5.74
CA LYS A 151 -8.74 -15.13 -5.98
C LYS A 151 -7.45 -14.44 -6.42
N HIS A 152 -6.52 -14.25 -5.49
CA HIS A 152 -5.18 -13.83 -5.85
C HIS A 152 -4.44 -15.13 -6.14
N THR A 153 -4.06 -15.37 -7.39
CA THR A 153 -2.85 -16.14 -7.70
C THR A 153 -1.70 -15.35 -7.09
N LEU A 154 -1.51 -15.61 -5.80
CA LEU A 154 -0.38 -15.31 -4.94
C LEU A 154 0.47 -14.10 -5.37
N GLY A 155 0.35 -12.99 -4.62
CA GLY A 155 1.42 -12.00 -4.61
C GLY A 155 2.76 -12.67 -4.30
N TYR A 156 3.87 -12.05 -4.67
CA TYR A 156 5.21 -12.62 -4.52
C TYR A 156 5.50 -12.92 -3.05
N GLN A 157 5.25 -14.15 -2.61
CA GLN A 157 5.76 -14.66 -1.35
C GLN A 157 7.20 -15.08 -1.62
N THR A 158 8.15 -14.52 -0.86
CA THR A 158 9.53 -14.99 -0.98
C THR A 158 9.60 -16.46 -0.60
N TYR A 159 10.44 -17.22 -1.29
CA TYR A 159 10.68 -18.64 -1.00
C TYR A 159 10.92 -18.89 0.49
N VAL A 160 11.74 -18.05 1.14
CA VAL A 160 12.03 -18.10 2.58
C VAL A 160 10.76 -18.01 3.44
N THR A 161 9.82 -17.14 3.07
CA THR A 161 8.57 -16.99 3.82
C THR A 161 7.64 -18.18 3.62
N ALA A 162 7.60 -18.76 2.42
CA ALA A 162 6.84 -19.98 2.14
C ALA A 162 7.42 -21.18 2.91
N GLN A 163 8.74 -21.35 2.86
CA GLN A 163 9.46 -22.42 3.55
C GLN A 163 9.25 -22.36 5.07
N ARG A 164 9.34 -21.16 5.69
CA ARG A 164 9.08 -21.00 7.13
C ARG A 164 7.67 -21.44 7.54
N LYS A 165 6.66 -21.17 6.71
CA LYS A 165 5.28 -21.59 6.97
C LYS A 165 5.13 -23.11 6.82
N ALA A 166 5.72 -23.70 5.79
CA ALA A 166 5.71 -25.15 5.57
C ALA A 166 6.38 -25.91 6.72
N VAL A 167 7.51 -25.41 7.25
CA VAL A 167 8.19 -26.00 8.42
C VAL A 167 7.31 -25.95 9.66
N LYS A 168 6.66 -24.81 9.93
CA LYS A 168 5.72 -24.68 11.06
C LYS A 168 4.52 -25.62 10.91
N TYR A 169 3.94 -25.67 9.72
CA TYR A 169 2.82 -26.55 9.41
C TYR A 169 3.19 -28.01 9.65
N ASN A 170 4.33 -28.47 9.11
CA ASN A 170 4.78 -29.85 9.33
C ASN A 170 5.03 -30.15 10.81
N GLY A 171 5.57 -29.19 11.57
CA GLY A 171 5.70 -29.32 13.03
C GLY A 171 4.35 -29.55 13.71
N TYR A 172 3.32 -28.80 13.34
CA TYR A 172 1.98 -28.98 13.89
C TYR A 172 1.29 -30.25 13.41
N VAL A 173 1.52 -30.69 12.17
CA VAL A 173 1.01 -31.96 11.65
C VAL A 173 1.59 -33.12 12.44
N VAL A 174 2.90 -33.09 12.71
CA VAL A 174 3.56 -34.12 13.53
C VAL A 174 3.07 -34.08 14.99
N GLU A 175 2.85 -32.88 15.54
CA GLU A 175 2.28 -32.71 16.89
C GLU A 175 0.87 -33.33 16.99
N LYS A 176 0.02 -33.16 15.96
CA LYS A 176 -1.38 -33.59 15.97
C LYS A 176 -1.59 -35.04 15.54
N TYR A 177 -0.85 -35.50 14.53
CA TYR A 177 -1.04 -36.80 13.87
C TYR A 177 0.17 -37.74 14.05
N GLY A 178 1.15 -37.37 14.87
CA GLY A 178 2.33 -38.19 15.10
C GLY A 178 3.33 -38.19 13.94
N ASN A 179 4.38 -39.01 14.04
CA ASN A 179 5.46 -39.05 13.05
C ASN A 179 5.12 -39.84 11.79
N GLU A 180 4.05 -40.64 11.81
CA GLU A 180 3.70 -41.53 10.71
C GLU A 180 2.99 -40.79 9.59
N ARG A 181 3.70 -40.56 8.48
CA ARG A 181 3.18 -39.84 7.30
C ARG A 181 1.92 -40.46 6.69
N ARG A 182 1.62 -41.73 6.94
CA ARG A 182 0.43 -42.41 6.42
C ARG A 182 -0.84 -41.99 7.15
N GLU A 183 -0.71 -41.46 8.37
CA GLU A 183 -1.80 -40.96 9.21
C GLU A 183 -2.05 -39.46 8.98
N HIS A 184 -1.20 -38.79 8.19
CA HIS A 184 -1.33 -37.37 7.92
C HIS A 184 -2.42 -37.12 6.88
N PRO A 185 -3.36 -36.21 7.12
CA PRO A 185 -4.30 -35.79 6.10
C PRO A 185 -3.56 -35.14 4.94
N LYS A 186 -4.16 -35.20 3.74
CA LYS A 186 -3.61 -34.55 2.53
C LYS A 186 -3.34 -33.06 2.76
N PHE A 187 -4.18 -32.41 3.57
CA PHE A 187 -4.01 -31.05 4.04
C PHE A 187 -4.94 -30.77 5.24
N ASP A 188 -4.47 -30.01 6.23
CA ASP A 188 -5.24 -29.58 7.41
C ASP A 188 -5.30 -28.05 7.45
N ASP A 189 -6.47 -27.50 7.11
CA ASP A 189 -6.72 -26.07 6.98
C ASP A 189 -6.43 -25.30 8.27
N ASP A 190 -6.77 -25.86 9.43
CA ASP A 190 -6.61 -25.21 10.74
C ASP A 190 -5.12 -25.14 11.15
N LEU A 191 -4.37 -26.21 10.90
CA LEU A 191 -2.93 -26.21 11.14
C LEU A 191 -2.22 -25.25 10.19
N TRP A 192 -2.66 -25.14 8.94
CA TRP A 192 -2.11 -24.18 8.00
C TRP A 192 -2.48 -22.74 8.37
N TYR A 193 -3.70 -22.51 8.86
CA TYR A 193 -4.14 -21.22 9.41
C TYR A 193 -3.21 -20.76 10.54
N ARG A 194 -2.93 -21.66 11.49
CA ARG A 194 -2.00 -21.42 12.62
C ARG A 194 -0.58 -21.14 12.12
N ALA A 195 -0.05 -21.94 11.21
CA ALA A 195 1.31 -21.79 10.66
C ALA A 195 1.48 -20.48 9.86
N SER A 196 0.42 -20.05 9.19
CA SER A 196 0.40 -18.84 8.38
C SER A 196 0.32 -17.54 9.18
N GLY A 197 0.02 -17.62 10.47
CA GLY A 197 -0.18 -16.45 11.35
C GLY A 197 -1.57 -15.82 11.20
N GLY A 198 -2.57 -16.61 10.79
CA GLY A 198 -3.95 -16.17 10.63
C GLY A 198 -4.19 -15.28 9.41
N MET A 199 -5.29 -14.52 9.47
CA MET A 199 -5.73 -13.67 8.36
C MET A 199 -4.88 -12.40 8.23
N ASN A 200 -4.36 -12.16 7.03
CA ASN A 200 -3.79 -10.88 6.63
C ASN A 200 -4.69 -10.26 5.57
N LYS A 201 -5.25 -9.07 5.84
CA LYS A 201 -6.26 -8.41 4.98
C LYS A 201 -7.43 -9.36 4.64
N GLY A 202 -7.91 -10.10 5.64
CA GLY A 202 -9.04 -11.04 5.51
C GLY A 202 -8.72 -12.34 4.77
N LYS A 203 -7.44 -12.71 4.59
CA LYS A 203 -7.02 -13.90 3.84
C LYS A 203 -5.90 -14.66 4.52
N VAL A 204 -5.84 -15.97 4.31
CA VAL A 204 -4.70 -16.79 4.71
C VAL A 204 -3.91 -17.17 3.46
N TYR A 205 -2.63 -16.87 3.44
CA TYR A 205 -1.76 -17.18 2.30
C TYR A 205 -1.63 -18.69 2.10
N GLY A 206 -1.85 -19.17 0.87
CA GLY A 206 -1.72 -20.59 0.52
C GLY A 206 -2.99 -21.41 0.75
N LEU A 207 -4.03 -20.84 1.38
CA LEU A 207 -5.37 -21.43 1.43
C LEU A 207 -6.22 -20.92 0.27
N GLY A 208 -6.93 -21.84 -0.39
CA GLY A 208 -8.05 -21.49 -1.26
C GLY A 208 -9.17 -20.79 -0.46
N ASN A 209 -10.16 -20.24 -1.15
CA ASN A 209 -11.31 -19.67 -0.45
C ASN A 209 -12.14 -20.82 0.15
N VAL A 210 -12.07 -21.01 1.47
CA VAL A 210 -12.81 -22.04 2.22
C VAL A 210 -14.33 -21.85 2.13
N ARG A 211 -14.80 -20.68 1.67
CA ARG A 211 -16.23 -20.35 1.46
C ARG A 211 -16.70 -20.52 0.00
N ASP A 212 -15.90 -21.11 -0.87
CA ASP A 212 -16.26 -21.34 -2.27
C ASP A 212 -17.06 -22.66 -2.38
N SER A 213 -18.39 -22.56 -2.51
CA SER A 213 -19.29 -23.72 -2.57
C SER A 213 -18.98 -24.67 -3.74
N TYR A 214 -18.29 -24.19 -4.78
CA TYR A 214 -17.85 -24.96 -5.95
C TYR A 214 -16.75 -25.99 -5.67
N VAL A 215 -16.14 -26.00 -4.49
CA VAL A 215 -15.09 -26.97 -4.12
C VAL A 215 -15.68 -28.25 -3.50
N HIS A 216 -16.94 -28.21 -3.04
CA HIS A 216 -17.58 -29.35 -2.37
C HIS A 216 -18.35 -30.29 -3.31
N ASP A 217 -18.64 -29.88 -4.56
CA ASP A 217 -19.49 -30.65 -5.49
C ASP A 217 -18.70 -31.41 -6.57
N LYS A 218 -17.51 -31.92 -6.24
CA LYS A 218 -16.88 -32.96 -7.07
C LYS A 218 -16.97 -34.29 -6.36
N GLU A 219 -18.13 -34.92 -6.48
CA GLU A 219 -18.23 -36.38 -6.41
C GLU A 219 -17.33 -36.95 -7.52
N ASP A 220 -16.37 -37.79 -7.14
CA ASP A 220 -15.57 -38.55 -8.09
C ASP A 220 -16.52 -39.50 -8.86
N PRO A 221 -16.50 -39.51 -10.21
CA PRO A 221 -17.22 -40.52 -10.97
C PRO A 221 -16.56 -41.90 -10.75
N GLU A 222 -17.41 -42.92 -10.56
CA GLU A 222 -17.05 -44.34 -10.36
C GLU A 222 -16.00 -44.89 -11.34
#